data_AF-A0A9X0W6H0-F1
#
_entry.id   AF-A0A9X0W6H0-F1
#
_cell.length_a   1.000
_cell.length_b   1.000
_cell.length_c   1.000
_cell.angle_alpha   90.00
_cell.angle_beta   90.00
_cell.angle_gamma   90.00
#
_symmetry.space_group_name_H-M   'P 1'
#
loop_
_entity.id
_entity.type
_entity.pdbx_description
1 polymer ?
#
loop_
_entity_poly.entity_id
_entity_poly.type
_entity_poly.pdbx_seq_one_letter_code
_entity_poly.pdbx_strand_id
1 'polypeptide(L)'
;MNNDPQAKPVSWTKLLFVSLPYLVLYLAAIVLVAMTDADPERTADLWRLFMPVVALVSVIGGWRFSGEDTKEKARYIGKQVLYWAAVLVGIYLLFMGDTPHFLNAESQGFVVAYILGLSALLSGIYVDWKMSVFGAFLIASALGIAFVDDNALLISIGGIVVAGITVVLMRWRGKNA
;
A
#
# COMPACT_ATOMS: atom_id res chain seq x y z
N MET A 1 -33.15 37.42 -2.41
CA MET A 1 -32.21 36.64 -3.25
C MET A 1 -31.04 36.24 -2.36
N ASN A 2 -30.96 34.95 -2.03
CA ASN A 2 -29.89 34.39 -1.21
C ASN A 2 -28.69 34.11 -2.13
N ASN A 3 -27.54 34.68 -1.84
CA ASN A 3 -26.31 34.46 -2.61
C ASN A 3 -25.59 33.25 -2.00
N ASP A 4 -25.87 32.06 -2.52
CA ASP A 4 -25.07 30.88 -2.17
C ASP A 4 -23.63 31.07 -2.70
N PRO A 5 -22.59 30.98 -1.84
CA PRO A 5 -21.21 31.08 -2.28
C PRO A 5 -20.88 29.88 -3.19
N GLN A 6 -20.45 30.19 -4.41
CA GLN A 6 -20.10 29.21 -5.43
C GLN A 6 -19.12 28.15 -4.90
N ALA A 7 -19.59 26.92 -4.76
CA ALA A 7 -18.75 25.76 -4.49
C ALA A 7 -17.74 25.61 -5.65
N LYS A 8 -16.46 25.90 -5.38
CA LYS A 8 -15.37 25.72 -6.36
C LYS A 8 -15.43 24.29 -6.90
N PRO A 9 -15.48 24.07 -8.24
CA PRO A 9 -15.49 22.74 -8.80
C PRO A 9 -14.19 22.04 -8.40
N VAL A 10 -14.33 20.92 -7.70
CA VAL A 10 -13.19 20.09 -7.29
C VAL A 10 -12.48 19.63 -8.57
N SER A 11 -11.25 20.11 -8.77
CA SER A 11 -10.46 19.81 -9.97
C SER A 11 -10.11 18.32 -9.99
N TRP A 12 -10.84 17.55 -10.79
CA TRP A 12 -10.71 16.10 -10.95
C TRP A 12 -9.30 15.66 -11.31
N THR A 13 -8.56 16.47 -12.08
CA THR A 13 -7.17 16.20 -12.45
C THR A 13 -6.26 16.25 -11.22
N LYS A 14 -6.39 17.23 -10.33
CA LYS A 14 -5.62 17.28 -9.07
C LYS A 14 -5.90 16.08 -8.16
N LEU A 15 -7.15 15.63 -8.08
CA LEU A 15 -7.49 14.42 -7.30
C LEU A 15 -6.84 13.16 -7.88
N LEU A 16 -6.88 12.99 -9.20
CA LEU A 16 -6.26 11.85 -9.88
C LEU A 16 -4.74 11.83 -9.69
N PHE A 17 -4.05 12.96 -9.85
CA PHE A 17 -2.60 13.04 -9.63
C PHE A 17 -2.18 12.78 -8.17
N VAL A 18 -3.05 13.09 -7.21
CA VAL A 18 -2.79 12.80 -5.78
C VAL A 18 -3.01 11.32 -5.45
N SER A 19 -3.95 10.65 -6.12
CA SER A 19 -4.31 9.25 -5.87
C SER A 19 -3.56 8.25 -6.75
N LEU A 20 -2.95 8.71 -7.84
CA LEU A 20 -2.18 7.91 -8.80
C LEU A 20 -1.17 6.95 -8.14
N PRO A 21 -0.29 7.37 -7.19
CA PRO A 21 0.69 6.46 -6.62
C PRO A 21 0.05 5.31 -5.84
N TYR A 22 -1.06 5.55 -5.14
CA TYR A 22 -1.78 4.48 -4.43
C TYR A 22 -2.43 3.51 -5.42
N LEU A 23 -3.04 4.03 -6.49
CA LEU A 23 -3.62 3.18 -7.55
C LEU A 23 -2.57 2.25 -8.16
N VAL A 24 -1.37 2.77 -8.43
CA VAL A 24 -0.23 1.96 -8.90
C VAL A 24 0.14 0.90 -7.88
N LEU A 25 0.19 1.23 -6.58
CA LEU A 25 0.45 0.24 -5.53
C LEU A 25 -0.60 -0.88 -5.50
N TYR A 26 -1.89 -0.55 -5.62
CA TYR A 26 -2.96 -1.55 -5.66
C TYR A 26 -2.81 -2.48 -6.87
N LEU A 27 -2.61 -1.94 -8.06
CA LEU A 27 -2.46 -2.74 -9.27
C LEU A 27 -1.21 -3.63 -9.21
N ALA A 28 -0.08 -3.06 -8.77
CA ALA A 28 1.15 -3.82 -8.59
C ALA A 28 1.00 -4.93 -7.54
N ALA A 29 0.33 -4.65 -6.41
CA ALA A 29 0.03 -5.64 -5.39
C ALA A 29 -0.85 -6.78 -5.92
N ILE A 30 -1.91 -6.47 -6.68
CA ILE A 30 -2.78 -7.50 -7.30
C ILE A 30 -1.94 -8.41 -8.21
N VAL A 31 -1.12 -7.82 -9.09
CA VAL A 31 -0.29 -8.57 -10.03
C VAL A 31 0.73 -9.44 -9.28
N LEU A 32 1.45 -8.87 -8.31
CA LEU A 32 2.43 -9.59 -7.51
C LEU A 32 1.81 -10.76 -6.75
N VAL A 33 0.68 -10.52 -6.09
CA VAL A 33 -0.03 -11.54 -5.33
C VAL A 33 -0.50 -12.66 -6.26
N ALA A 34 -1.09 -12.34 -7.42
CA ALA A 34 -1.50 -13.33 -8.40
C ALA A 34 -0.34 -14.10 -9.04
N MET A 35 0.81 -13.45 -9.27
CA MET A 35 2.00 -14.10 -9.82
C MET A 35 2.76 -14.95 -8.79
N THR A 36 2.56 -14.72 -7.49
CA THR A 36 3.28 -15.44 -6.42
C THR A 36 2.99 -16.94 -6.47
N ASP A 37 1.79 -17.32 -6.91
CA ASP A 37 1.38 -18.70 -7.15
C ASP A 37 1.88 -19.25 -8.51
N ALA A 38 1.73 -18.46 -9.58
CA ALA A 38 2.05 -18.91 -10.94
C ALA A 38 3.56 -18.99 -11.27
N ASP A 39 4.37 -18.03 -10.80
CA ASP A 39 5.82 -17.97 -11.04
C ASP A 39 6.53 -17.39 -9.79
N PRO A 40 6.72 -18.21 -8.74
CA PRO A 40 7.21 -17.75 -7.45
C PRO A 40 8.64 -17.18 -7.50
N GLU A 41 9.52 -17.76 -8.32
CA GLU A 41 10.92 -17.34 -8.42
C GLU A 41 11.05 -15.94 -9.03
N ARG A 42 10.36 -15.69 -10.14
CA ARG A 42 10.34 -14.36 -10.77
C ARG A 42 9.64 -13.33 -9.88
N THR A 43 8.60 -13.78 -9.16
CA THR A 43 7.81 -12.91 -8.30
C THR A 43 8.59 -12.45 -7.08
N ALA A 44 9.50 -13.26 -6.54
CA ALA A 44 10.38 -12.88 -5.44
C ALA A 44 11.23 -11.64 -5.78
N ASP A 45 11.76 -11.55 -6.99
CA ASP A 45 12.51 -10.37 -7.45
C ASP A 45 11.63 -9.14 -7.64
N LEU A 46 10.40 -9.32 -8.11
CA LEU A 46 9.43 -8.23 -8.22
C LEU A 46 9.01 -7.70 -6.83
N TRP A 47 8.84 -8.58 -5.83
CA TRP A 47 8.59 -8.18 -4.44
C TRP A 47 9.75 -7.36 -3.87
N ARG A 48 11.01 -7.72 -4.19
CA ARG A 48 12.20 -6.94 -3.81
C ARG A 48 12.16 -5.51 -4.32
N LEU A 49 11.68 -5.30 -5.54
CA LEU A 49 11.49 -3.96 -6.11
C LEU A 49 10.25 -3.25 -5.54
N PHE A 50 9.19 -3.98 -5.22
CA PHE A 50 7.94 -3.41 -4.73
C PHE A 50 8.03 -2.86 -3.30
N MET A 51 8.75 -3.55 -2.42
CA MET A 51 8.99 -3.14 -1.03
C MET A 51 9.45 -1.67 -0.88
N PRO A 52 10.54 -1.22 -1.53
CA PRO A 52 11.01 0.16 -1.42
C PRO A 52 10.02 1.17 -2.03
N VAL A 53 9.24 0.77 -3.04
CA VAL A 53 8.19 1.62 -3.63
C VAL A 53 7.08 1.89 -2.63
N VAL A 54 6.60 0.85 -1.90
CA VAL A 54 5.59 1.02 -0.83
C VAL A 54 6.12 1.96 0.26
N ALA A 55 7.37 1.76 0.70
CA ALA A 55 8.01 2.61 1.69
C ALA A 55 8.09 4.07 1.23
N LEU A 56 8.51 4.31 -0.02
CA LEU A 56 8.61 5.64 -0.60
C LEU A 56 7.25 6.34 -0.67
N VAL A 57 6.22 5.66 -1.17
CA VAL A 57 4.86 6.24 -1.25
C VAL A 57 4.31 6.52 0.15
N SER A 58 4.59 5.67 1.13
CA SER A 58 4.20 5.91 2.53
C SER A 58 4.87 7.16 3.12
N VAL A 59 6.18 7.34 2.91
CA VAL A 59 6.91 8.54 3.37
C VAL A 59 6.41 9.82 2.69
N ILE A 60 6.18 9.79 1.37
CA ILE A 60 5.70 10.94 0.60
C ILE A 60 4.24 11.27 0.95
N GLY A 61 3.40 10.24 1.14
CA GLY A 61 1.99 10.39 1.51
C GLY A 61 1.82 11.14 2.84
N GLY A 62 2.63 10.80 3.84
CA GLY A 62 2.61 11.46 5.14
C GLY A 62 3.07 12.92 5.11
N TRP A 63 4.03 13.27 4.24
CA TRP A 63 4.49 14.65 4.09
C TRP A 63 3.35 15.59 3.66
N ARG A 64 2.49 15.18 2.73
CA ARG A 64 1.37 16.02 2.25
C ARG A 64 0.33 16.37 3.32
N PHE A 65 0.30 15.66 4.45
CA PHE A 65 -0.69 15.85 5.53
C PHE A 65 -0.10 16.40 6.84
N SER A 66 1.22 16.43 7.01
CA SER A 66 1.87 16.82 8.26
C SER A 66 2.06 18.35 8.35
N GLY A 67 1.03 19.08 8.78
CA GLY A 67 1.11 20.46 9.32
C GLY A 67 1.79 21.54 8.45
N GLU A 68 1.93 22.77 8.97
CA GLU A 68 2.67 23.86 8.31
C GLU A 68 4.14 23.90 8.78
N ASP A 69 4.43 23.48 10.01
CA ASP A 69 5.76 23.57 10.63
C ASP A 69 6.78 22.59 10.02
N THR A 70 7.91 23.14 9.56
CA THR A 70 8.99 22.41 8.90
C THR A 70 9.72 21.47 9.87
N LYS A 71 9.80 21.81 11.15
CA LYS A 71 10.52 21.00 12.14
C LYS A 71 9.74 19.74 12.52
N GLU A 72 8.42 19.85 12.61
CA GLU A 72 7.52 18.72 12.84
C GLU A 72 7.52 17.77 11.64
N LYS A 73 7.49 18.31 10.42
CA LYS A 73 7.66 17.54 9.17
C LYS A 73 8.96 16.75 9.13
N ALA A 74 10.09 17.39 9.44
CA ALA A 74 11.39 16.73 9.42
C ALA A 74 11.48 15.59 10.45
N ARG A 75 10.97 15.82 11.67
CA ARG A 75 10.90 14.79 12.71
C ARG A 75 9.96 13.64 12.33
N TYR A 76 8.85 13.96 11.67
CA TYR A 76 7.93 12.98 11.13
C TYR A 76 8.58 12.11 10.05
N ILE A 77 9.22 12.72 9.05
CA ILE A 77 9.93 12.01 7.97
C ILE A 77 11.04 11.12 8.54
N GLY A 78 11.82 11.63 9.50
CA GLY A 78 12.88 10.84 10.13
C GLY A 78 12.35 9.56 10.79
N LYS A 79 11.24 9.66 11.53
CA LYS A 79 10.60 8.48 12.13
C LYS A 79 10.07 7.51 11.09
N GLN A 80 9.44 8.02 10.03
CA GLN A 80 8.86 7.20 8.98
C GLN A 80 9.93 6.47 8.17
N VAL A 81 11.02 7.15 7.84
CA VAL A 81 12.18 6.55 7.16
C VAL A 81 12.84 5.50 8.05
N LEU A 82 13.04 5.76 9.35
CA LEU A 82 13.58 4.77 10.29
C LEU A 82 12.68 3.55 10.42
N TYR A 83 11.37 3.75 10.50
CA TYR A 83 10.39 2.67 10.56
C TYR A 83 10.47 1.78 9.32
N TRP A 84 10.40 2.38 8.13
CA TRP A 84 10.49 1.61 6.88
C TRP A 84 11.88 1.01 6.68
N ALA A 85 12.95 1.68 7.07
CA ALA A 85 14.29 1.10 7.04
C ALA A 85 14.38 -0.13 7.94
N ALA A 86 13.83 -0.08 9.15
CA ALA A 86 13.78 -1.24 10.05
C ALA A 86 12.97 -2.40 9.45
N VAL A 87 11.82 -2.11 8.83
CA VAL A 87 11.00 -3.12 8.12
C VAL A 87 11.77 -3.74 6.96
N LEU A 88 12.38 -2.93 6.09
CA LEU A 88 13.12 -3.41 4.92
C LEU A 88 14.35 -4.22 5.32
N VAL A 89 15.09 -3.78 6.35
CA VAL A 89 16.22 -4.54 6.91
C VAL A 89 15.75 -5.85 7.51
N GLY A 90 14.64 -5.86 8.25
CA GLY A 90 14.05 -7.09 8.80
C GLY A 90 13.69 -8.08 7.70
N ILE A 91 13.04 -7.62 6.64
CA ILE A 91 12.69 -8.46 5.48
C ILE A 91 13.97 -8.96 4.78
N TYR A 92 14.95 -8.09 4.55
CA TYR A 92 16.21 -8.48 3.92
C TYR A 92 16.93 -9.57 4.72
N LEU A 93 17.02 -9.41 6.04
CA LEU A 93 17.64 -10.39 6.93
C LEU A 93 16.91 -11.74 6.95
N LEU A 94 15.57 -11.74 6.88
CA LEU A 94 14.78 -12.97 6.79
C LEU A 94 15.11 -13.80 5.54
N PHE A 95 15.45 -13.14 4.44
CA PHE A 95 15.75 -13.78 3.16
C PHE A 95 17.25 -13.76 2.80
N MET A 96 18.11 -13.43 3.77
CA MET A 96 19.56 -13.42 3.61
C MET A 96 20.13 -14.80 3.97
N GLY A 97 20.80 -15.45 3.03
CA GLY A 97 21.44 -16.77 3.21
C GLY A 97 20.67 -17.94 2.59
N ASP A 98 20.97 -19.18 3.01
CA ASP A 98 20.35 -20.44 2.54
C ASP A 98 18.94 -20.69 3.13
N THR A 99 18.20 -19.62 3.46
CA THR A 99 16.80 -19.71 3.90
C THR A 99 15.81 -20.32 2.88
N PRO A 100 16.10 -20.50 1.57
CA PRO A 100 15.28 -21.33 0.70
C PRO A 100 15.07 -22.76 1.21
N HIS A 101 15.92 -23.25 2.12
CA HIS A 101 15.74 -24.55 2.76
C HIS A 101 14.55 -24.60 3.74
N PHE A 102 14.11 -23.45 4.27
CA PHE A 102 13.01 -23.36 5.25
C PHE A 102 11.72 -22.74 4.69
N LEU A 103 11.81 -21.91 3.64
CA LEU A 103 10.66 -21.29 2.98
C LEU A 103 10.84 -21.35 1.46
N ASN A 104 9.92 -22.03 0.75
CA ASN A 104 9.89 -22.01 -0.72
C ASN A 104 9.59 -20.59 -1.24
N ALA A 105 9.89 -20.32 -2.51
CA ALA A 105 9.73 -18.99 -3.11
C ALA A 105 8.30 -18.42 -3.02
N GLU A 106 7.28 -19.29 -3.07
CA GLU A 106 5.88 -18.92 -2.94
C GLU A 106 5.56 -18.38 -1.53
N SER A 107 5.98 -19.12 -0.50
CA SER A 107 5.82 -18.73 0.91
C SER A 107 6.55 -17.43 1.22
N GLN A 108 7.71 -17.19 0.58
CA GLN A 108 8.44 -15.93 0.74
C GLN A 108 7.61 -14.74 0.26
N GLY A 109 6.94 -14.84 -0.90
CA GLY A 109 6.07 -13.80 -1.44
C GLY A 109 4.91 -13.45 -0.49
N PHE A 110 4.25 -14.46 0.10
CA PHE A 110 3.19 -14.22 1.08
C PHE A 110 3.71 -13.61 2.39
N VAL A 111 4.85 -14.07 2.90
CA VAL A 111 5.48 -13.47 4.09
C VAL A 111 5.79 -11.99 3.85
N VAL A 112 6.35 -11.64 2.69
CA VAL A 112 6.59 -10.24 2.31
C VAL A 112 5.28 -9.46 2.25
N ALA A 113 4.24 -10.02 1.62
CA ALA A 113 2.92 -9.39 1.52
C ALA A 113 2.31 -9.12 2.91
N TYR A 114 2.41 -10.06 3.85
CA TYR A 114 1.93 -9.89 5.22
C TYR A 114 2.72 -8.82 5.99
N ILE A 115 4.05 -8.85 5.94
CA ILE A 115 4.89 -7.86 6.63
C ILE A 115 4.66 -6.47 6.07
N LEU A 116 4.63 -6.31 4.73
CA LEU A 116 4.32 -5.05 4.08
C LEU A 116 2.91 -4.57 4.39
N GLY A 117 1.95 -5.49 4.39
CA GLY A 117 0.54 -5.19 4.66
C GLY A 117 0.33 -4.68 6.07
N LEU A 118 0.92 -5.35 7.08
CA LEU A 118 0.92 -4.90 8.47
C LEU A 118 1.62 -3.56 8.65
N SER A 119 2.77 -3.38 7.98
CA SER A 119 3.54 -2.14 8.08
C SER A 119 2.80 -0.96 7.46
N ALA A 120 2.18 -1.16 6.30
CA ALA A 120 1.31 -0.17 5.67
C ALA A 120 0.05 0.11 6.51
N LEU A 121 -0.53 -0.92 7.12
CA LEU A 121 -1.69 -0.80 8.00
C LEU A 121 -1.39 0.13 9.18
N LEU A 122 -0.30 -0.15 9.90
CA LEU A 122 0.18 0.65 11.03
C LEU A 122 0.55 2.06 10.60
N SER A 123 1.32 2.19 9.51
CA SER A 123 1.63 3.50 8.93
C SER A 123 0.36 4.29 8.63
N GLY A 124 -0.71 3.64 8.18
CA GLY A 124 -1.93 4.35 7.83
C GLY A 124 -2.80 4.73 9.03
N ILE A 125 -2.80 3.93 10.09
CA ILE A 125 -3.50 4.26 11.34
C ILE A 125 -2.90 5.53 11.97
N TYR A 126 -1.58 5.66 11.97
CA TYR A 126 -0.91 6.79 12.63
C TYR A 126 -0.68 8.01 11.73
N VAL A 127 -0.76 7.86 10.40
CA VAL A 127 -0.37 8.91 9.46
C VAL A 127 -1.40 9.15 8.37
N ASP A 128 -1.57 8.17 7.48
CA ASP A 128 -2.36 8.32 6.26
C ASP A 128 -3.29 7.13 6.09
N TRP A 129 -4.57 7.33 6.41
CA TRP A 129 -5.57 6.28 6.36
C TRP A 129 -5.61 5.52 5.02
N LYS A 130 -5.15 6.11 3.90
CA LYS A 130 -5.04 5.45 2.60
C LYS A 130 -4.09 4.25 2.63
N MET A 131 -2.96 4.40 3.33
CA MET A 131 -2.02 3.30 3.56
C MET A 131 -2.64 2.21 4.45
N SER A 132 -3.59 2.59 5.32
CA SER A 132 -4.29 1.63 6.16
C SER A 132 -5.16 0.71 5.31
N VAL A 133 -5.95 1.29 4.40
CA VAL A 133 -6.78 0.50 3.49
C VAL A 133 -5.92 -0.34 2.54
N PHE A 134 -4.80 0.21 2.05
CA PHE A 134 -3.86 -0.55 1.22
C PHE A 134 -3.23 -1.73 1.97
N GLY A 135 -2.83 -1.53 3.22
CA GLY A 135 -2.30 -2.59 4.07
C GLY A 135 -3.33 -3.68 4.35
N ALA A 136 -4.56 -3.31 4.70
CA ALA A 136 -5.67 -4.24 4.89
C ALA A 136 -5.97 -5.04 3.61
N PHE A 137 -5.97 -4.37 2.46
CA PHE A 137 -6.12 -5.00 1.16
C PHE A 137 -5.02 -6.04 0.89
N LEU A 138 -3.76 -5.70 1.16
CA LEU A 138 -2.63 -6.59 0.90
C LEU A 138 -2.70 -7.86 1.76
N ILE A 139 -3.02 -7.72 3.05
CA ILE A 139 -3.24 -8.84 3.97
C ILE A 139 -4.42 -9.70 3.52
N ALA A 140 -5.56 -9.07 3.18
CA ALA A 140 -6.75 -9.79 2.73
C ALA A 140 -6.49 -10.53 1.41
N SER A 141 -5.67 -9.99 0.52
CA SER A 141 -5.31 -10.64 -0.74
C SER A 141 -4.43 -11.86 -0.52
N ALA A 142 -3.43 -11.76 0.35
CA ALA A 142 -2.57 -12.89 0.72
C ALA A 142 -3.36 -14.00 1.44
N LEU A 143 -4.29 -13.64 2.35
CA LEU A 143 -5.22 -14.61 2.94
C LEU A 143 -6.17 -15.21 1.89
N GLY A 144 -6.63 -14.38 0.95
CA GLY A 144 -7.55 -14.78 -0.11
C GLY A 144 -7.01 -15.96 -0.91
N ILE A 145 -5.73 -15.96 -1.29
CA ILE A 145 -5.12 -17.10 -2.01
C ILE A 145 -5.21 -18.39 -1.21
N ALA A 146 -4.97 -18.33 0.11
CA ALA A 146 -5.00 -19.52 0.96
C ALA A 146 -6.40 -20.17 1.08
N PHE A 147 -7.48 -19.43 0.76
CA PHE A 147 -8.86 -19.91 0.84
C PHE A 147 -9.56 -20.01 -0.53
N VAL A 148 -8.97 -19.45 -1.58
CA VAL A 148 -9.57 -19.38 -2.92
C VAL A 148 -8.72 -20.26 -3.84
N ASP A 149 -9.18 -21.50 -4.03
CA ASP A 149 -8.61 -22.44 -5.00
C ASP A 149 -8.43 -21.76 -6.36
N ASP A 150 -7.17 -21.56 -6.79
CA ASP A 150 -6.69 -21.16 -8.14
C ASP A 150 -7.38 -19.97 -8.83
N ASN A 151 -8.21 -19.19 -8.13
CA ASN A 151 -9.04 -18.17 -8.76
C ASN A 151 -8.41 -16.78 -8.64
N ALA A 152 -7.29 -16.58 -9.35
CA ALA A 152 -6.63 -15.29 -9.52
C ALA A 152 -7.60 -14.15 -9.96
N LEU A 153 -8.66 -14.52 -10.67
CA LEU A 153 -9.74 -13.61 -11.05
C LEU A 153 -10.48 -13.01 -9.84
N LEU A 154 -10.80 -13.80 -8.81
CA LEU A 154 -11.54 -13.31 -7.63
C LEU A 154 -10.72 -12.29 -6.82
N ILE A 155 -9.41 -12.50 -6.71
CA ILE A 155 -8.50 -11.56 -6.03
C ILE A 155 -8.37 -10.28 -6.83
N SER A 156 -8.25 -10.38 -8.16
CA SER A 156 -8.17 -9.19 -9.02
C SER A 156 -9.45 -8.33 -8.94
N ILE A 157 -10.62 -8.96 -8.93
CA ILE A 157 -11.91 -8.26 -8.77
C ILE A 157 -12.01 -7.65 -7.37
N GLY A 158 -11.63 -8.39 -6.33
CA GLY A 158 -11.60 -7.90 -4.95
C GLY A 158 -10.72 -6.65 -4.80
N GLY A 159 -9.53 -6.65 -5.41
CA GLY A 159 -8.64 -5.49 -5.39
C GLY A 159 -9.16 -4.28 -6.15
N ILE A 160 -9.80 -4.49 -7.30
CA ILE A 160 -10.47 -3.41 -8.04
C ILE A 160 -11.61 -2.82 -7.20
N VAL A 161 -12.40 -3.66 -6.53
CA VAL A 161 -13.49 -3.22 -5.66
C VAL A 161 -12.96 -2.41 -4.47
N VAL A 162 -11.91 -2.89 -3.79
CA VAL A 162 -11.32 -2.18 -2.65
C VAL A 162 -10.68 -0.85 -3.09
N ALA A 163 -9.99 -0.83 -4.23
CA ALA A 163 -9.46 0.41 -4.81
C ALA A 163 -10.60 1.40 -5.13
N GLY A 164 -11.68 0.92 -5.74
CA GLY A 164 -12.88 1.70 -6.02
C GLY A 164 -13.52 2.28 -4.75
N ILE A 165 -13.69 1.45 -3.71
CA ILE A 165 -14.21 1.87 -2.40
C ILE A 165 -13.29 2.93 -1.79
N THR A 166 -11.97 2.73 -1.84
CA THR A 166 -11.00 3.71 -1.32
C THR A 166 -11.17 5.06 -2.02
N VAL A 167 -11.31 5.07 -3.35
CA VAL A 167 -11.53 6.29 -4.14
C VAL A 167 -12.86 6.95 -3.80
N VAL A 168 -13.94 6.18 -3.62
CA VAL A 168 -15.26 6.69 -3.23
C VAL A 168 -15.23 7.28 -1.82
N LEU A 169 -14.57 6.62 -0.87
CA LEU A 169 -14.41 7.10 0.51
C LEU A 169 -13.54 8.35 0.58
N MET A 170 -12.48 8.46 -0.25
CA MET A 170 -11.72 9.71 -0.41
C MET A 170 -12.64 10.86 -0.85
N ARG A 171 -13.56 10.59 -1.79
CA ARG A 171 -14.48 11.60 -2.31
C ARG A 171 -15.51 12.05 -1.26
N TRP A 172 -15.97 11.14 -0.41
CA TRP A 172 -16.89 11.48 0.69
C TRP A 172 -16.20 12.31 1.78
N ARG A 173 -14.99 11.93 2.21
CA ARG A 173 -14.24 12.70 3.21
C ARG A 173 -13.85 14.10 2.74
N GLY A 174 -13.56 14.28 1.45
CA GLY A 174 -13.26 15.59 0.87
C GLY A 174 -14.48 16.52 0.71
N LYS A 175 -15.71 16.03 0.91
CA LYS A 175 -16.94 16.86 0.93
C LYS A 175 -17.35 17.28 2.34
N ASN A 176 -16.82 16.62 3.37
CA ASN A 176 -17.17 16.81 4.78
C ASN A 176 -16.08 17.56 5.57
N ALA A 177 -15.06 18.09 4.89
CA ALA A 177 -13.98 18.92 5.42
C ALA A 177 -13.99 20.26 4.69
#